data_AF-A0A7W9LQ92-F1
#
_entry.id   AF-A0A7W9LQ92-F1
#
_cell.length_a   1.000
_cell.length_b   1.000
_cell.length_c   1.000
_cell.angle_alpha   90.00
_cell.angle_beta   90.00
_cell.angle_gamma   90.00
#
_symmetry.space_group_name_H-M   'P 1'
#
loop_
_entity.id
_entity.type
_entity.pdbx_description
1 polymer ?
#
loop_
_entity_poly.entity_id
_entity_poly.type
_entity_poly.pdbx_seq_one_letter_code
_entity_poly.pdbx_strand_id
1 'polypeptide(L)'
;MLPGRSRAVRCRWCGWAAIAAQPQEGGHPGAVSAHVRHRADGSRVLLYTEWSSAAAHHRPPRRDHDKGHEIFSGTPGVRFTGGGRDHPHHSPHLPLR
;
A
#
# COMPACT_ATOMS: atom_id res chain seq x y z
N MET A 1 -15.63 -9.67 -26.76
CA MET A 1 -14.56 -9.21 -25.84
C MET A 1 -15.22 -8.84 -24.51
N LEU A 2 -15.04 -9.64 -23.45
CA LEU A 2 -15.73 -9.42 -22.17
C LEU A 2 -15.01 -8.32 -21.34
N PRO A 3 -15.69 -7.23 -20.95
CA PRO A 3 -15.06 -6.06 -20.31
C PRO A 3 -14.39 -6.37 -18.95
N GLY A 4 -14.74 -7.48 -18.29
CA GLY A 4 -14.21 -7.87 -16.97
C GLY A 4 -12.78 -8.43 -16.96
N ARG A 5 -12.32 -9.09 -18.04
CA ARG A 5 -10.98 -9.74 -18.06
C ARG A 5 -9.83 -8.72 -18.08
N SER A 6 -10.00 -7.60 -18.76
CA SER A 6 -8.96 -6.57 -18.91
C SER A 6 -8.70 -5.79 -17.61
N ARG A 7 -9.74 -5.61 -16.77
CA ARG A 7 -9.67 -4.88 -15.50
C ARG A 7 -9.03 -5.70 -14.38
N ALA A 8 -9.38 -6.98 -14.29
CA ALA A 8 -8.78 -7.91 -13.33
C ALA A 8 -7.27 -8.14 -13.58
N VAL A 9 -6.83 -8.10 -14.85
CA VAL A 9 -5.40 -8.16 -15.21
C VAL A 9 -4.64 -6.91 -14.76
N ARG A 10 -5.23 -5.72 -14.94
CA ARG A 10 -4.62 -4.44 -14.49
C ARG A 10 -4.43 -4.37 -12.97
N CYS A 11 -5.41 -4.82 -12.18
CA CYS A 11 -5.27 -4.82 -10.71
C CYS A 11 -4.21 -5.81 -10.21
N ARG A 12 -4.09 -7.00 -10.83
CA ARG A 12 -3.01 -7.95 -10.49
C ARG A 12 -1.63 -7.35 -10.74
N TRP A 13 -1.47 -6.59 -11.81
CA TRP A 13 -0.21 -5.90 -12.12
C TRP A 13 0.15 -4.86 -11.04
N CYS A 14 -0.83 -4.09 -10.55
CA CYS A 14 -0.61 -3.13 -9.47
C CYS A 14 -0.17 -3.79 -8.15
N GLY A 15 -0.76 -4.94 -7.81
CA GLY A 15 -0.34 -5.71 -6.63
C GLY A 15 1.09 -6.21 -6.74
N TRP A 16 1.49 -6.72 -7.91
CA TRP A 16 2.86 -7.18 -8.14
C TRP A 16 3.88 -6.04 -8.11
N ALA A 17 3.54 -4.90 -8.72
CA ALA A 17 4.36 -3.70 -8.69
C ALA A 17 4.56 -3.15 -7.26
N ALA A 18 3.51 -3.18 -6.43
CA ALA A 18 3.58 -2.79 -5.03
C ALA A 18 4.50 -3.71 -4.21
N ILE A 19 4.47 -5.02 -4.47
CA ILE A 19 5.37 -6.01 -3.84
C ILE A 19 6.81 -5.80 -4.31
N ALA A 20 7.02 -5.61 -5.62
CA ALA A 20 8.34 -5.36 -6.19
C ALA A 20 8.98 -4.03 -5.72
N ALA A 21 8.15 -3.05 -5.32
CA ALA A 21 8.61 -1.79 -4.76
C ALA A 21 9.03 -1.89 -3.28
N GLN A 22 8.78 -3.02 -2.60
CA GLN A 22 9.16 -3.17 -1.20
C GLN A 22 10.69 -3.35 -1.09
N PRO A 23 11.33 -2.74 -0.09
CA PRO A 23 12.75 -2.95 0.16
C PRO A 23 13.01 -4.42 0.49
N GLN A 24 14.04 -4.99 -0.14
CA GLN A 24 14.43 -6.40 0.06
C GLN A 24 15.00 -6.65 1.46
N GLU A 25 15.66 -5.65 2.03
CA GLU A 25 16.13 -5.65 3.42
C GLU A 25 15.94 -4.26 4.05
N GLY A 26 15.78 -4.21 5.38
CA GLY A 26 15.78 -2.95 6.13
C GLY A 26 14.63 -2.02 5.75
N GLY A 27 13.39 -2.46 6.00
CA GLY A 27 12.19 -1.63 5.84
C GLY A 27 12.27 -0.31 6.61
N HIS A 28 11.36 0.62 6.31
CA HIS A 28 11.35 1.92 6.96
C HIS A 28 11.27 1.76 8.50
N PRO A 29 12.14 2.41 9.29
CA PRO A 29 12.06 2.29 10.75
C PRO A 29 10.66 2.63 11.26
N GLY A 30 10.08 1.69 12.02
CA GLY A 30 8.71 1.79 12.54
C GLY A 30 7.61 1.32 11.58
N ALA A 31 7.91 0.91 10.35
CA ALA A 31 6.96 0.16 9.52
C ALA A 31 6.75 -1.24 10.11
N VAL A 32 5.49 -1.70 10.15
CA VAL A 32 5.10 -2.98 10.72
C VAL A 32 4.57 -3.91 9.64
N SER A 33 3.65 -3.42 8.80
CA SER A 33 3.06 -4.22 7.72
C SER A 33 2.61 -3.35 6.54
N ALA A 34 2.40 -3.98 5.39
CA ALA A 34 1.80 -3.37 4.23
C ALA A 34 0.84 -4.38 3.56
N HIS A 35 -0.39 -3.94 3.30
CA HIS A 35 -1.43 -4.73 2.68
C HIS A 35 -1.96 -4.02 1.44
N VAL A 36 -1.89 -4.70 0.30
CA VAL A 36 -2.50 -4.24 -0.94
C VAL A 36 -3.87 -4.89 -1.09
N ARG A 37 -4.92 -4.09 -1.03
CA ARG A 37 -6.31 -4.56 -1.15
C ARG A 37 -6.92 -4.06 -2.45
N HIS A 38 -7.64 -4.93 -3.15
CA HIS A 38 -8.36 -4.56 -4.36
C HIS A 38 -9.85 -4.39 -4.04
N ARG A 39 -10.49 -3.37 -4.59
CA ARG A 39 -11.96 -3.32 -4.61
C ARG A 39 -12.46 -4.50 -5.45
N ALA A 40 -13.53 -5.15 -5.01
CA ALA A 40 -14.09 -6.32 -5.69
C ALA A 40 -14.41 -6.07 -7.18
N ASP A 41 -14.80 -4.84 -7.54
CA ASP A 41 -15.09 -4.44 -8.92
C ASP A 41 -13.84 -4.09 -9.76
N GLY A 42 -12.64 -4.20 -9.19
CA GLY A 42 -11.38 -3.86 -9.84
C GLY A 42 -11.25 -2.38 -10.25
N SER A 43 -11.98 -1.46 -9.61
CA SER A 43 -11.83 0.00 -9.87
C SER A 43 -10.69 0.64 -9.08
N ARG A 44 -10.28 0.04 -7.95
CA ARG A 44 -9.39 0.67 -6.97
C ARG A 44 -8.47 -0.34 -6.31
N VAL A 45 -7.30 0.16 -5.95
CA VAL A 45 -6.34 -0.49 -5.07
C VAL A 45 -6.15 0.41 -3.84
N LEU A 46 -6.12 -0.18 -2.65
CA LEU A 46 -5.80 0.47 -1.40
C LEU A 46 -4.51 -0.13 -0.88
N LEU A 47 -3.50 0.71 -0.65
CA LEU A 47 -2.36 0.36 0.18
C LEU A 47 -2.68 0.76 1.63
N TYR A 48 -2.81 -0.22 2.50
CA TYR A 48 -2.94 -0.03 3.94
C TYR A 48 -1.61 -0.39 4.59
N THR A 49 -0.99 0.54 5.30
CA THR A 49 0.29 0.32 5.98
C THR A 49 0.11 0.49 7.48
N GLU A 50 0.77 -0.37 8.24
CA GLU A 50 0.80 -0.30 9.69
C GLU A 50 2.15 0.21 10.15
N TRP A 51 2.10 1.09 11.14
CA TRP A 51 3.26 1.79 11.67
C TRP A 51 3.20 1.77 13.19
N SER A 52 4.37 1.74 13.82
CA SER A 52 4.50 1.83 15.27
C SER A 52 4.04 3.18 15.83
N SER A 53 4.03 4.23 15.00
CA SER A 53 3.47 5.54 15.33
C SER A 53 3.21 6.36 14.05
N ALA A 54 2.34 7.37 14.15
CA ALA A 54 2.14 8.33 13.07
C ALA A 54 3.43 9.11 12.75
N ALA A 55 4.26 9.41 13.75
CA ALA A 55 5.54 10.09 13.54
C ALA A 55 6.52 9.23 12.71
N ALA A 56 6.50 7.90 12.88
CA ALA A 56 7.31 6.99 12.07
C ALA A 56 6.86 6.96 10.61
N HIS A 57 5.54 7.02 10.34
CA HIS A 57 4.97 7.10 8.98
C HIS A 57 5.36 8.40 8.26
N HIS A 58 5.35 9.54 8.97
CA HIS A 58 5.67 10.84 8.39
C HIS A 58 7.15 11.17 8.32
N ARG A 59 8.01 10.35 8.93
CA ARG A 59 9.46 10.59 8.87
C ARG A 59 9.92 10.39 7.41
N PRO A 60 10.79 11.27 6.89
CA PRO A 60 11.25 11.14 5.52
C PRO A 60 11.97 9.79 5.33
N PRO A 61 11.72 9.12 4.19
CA PRO A 61 12.35 7.86 3.87
C PRO A 61 13.88 8.00 3.85
N ARG A 62 14.58 6.93 4.26
CA ARG A 62 15.95 6.73 3.76
C ARG A 62 15.86 6.61 2.24
N ARG A 63 16.86 7.14 1.52
CA ARG A 63 16.97 7.36 0.06
C ARG A 63 16.28 6.38 -0.92
N ASP A 64 15.86 5.19 -0.50
CA ASP A 64 15.28 4.11 -1.31
C ASP A 64 13.76 3.83 -1.11
N HIS A 65 13.09 4.45 -0.12
CA HIS A 65 11.68 4.13 0.20
C HIS A 65 10.62 4.93 -0.60
N ASP A 66 11.01 5.65 -1.66
CA ASP A 66 10.11 6.48 -2.49
C ASP A 66 9.73 5.87 -3.85
N LYS A 67 10.28 4.70 -4.20
CA LYS A 67 10.03 4.06 -5.51
C LYS A 67 8.57 3.68 -5.75
N GLY A 68 7.81 3.40 -4.70
CA GLY A 68 6.40 3.07 -4.79
C GLY A 68 5.59 4.20 -5.43
N HIS A 69 5.83 5.45 -5.02
CA HIS A 69 5.13 6.61 -5.59
C HIS A 69 5.45 6.78 -7.08
N GLU A 70 6.74 6.67 -7.45
CA GLU A 70 7.18 6.71 -8.84
C GLU A 70 6.49 5.64 -9.69
N ILE A 71 6.54 4.37 -9.25
CA ILE A 71 5.93 3.23 -9.96
C ILE A 71 4.42 3.41 -10.14
N PHE A 72 3.70 3.85 -9.11
CA PHE A 72 2.25 4.08 -9.22
C PHE A 72 1.92 5.26 -10.13
N SER A 73 2.69 6.35 -10.06
CA SER A 73 2.47 7.54 -10.87
C SER A 73 2.77 7.31 -12.36
N GLY A 74 3.73 6.43 -12.69
CA GLY A 74 4.09 6.08 -14.06
C GLY A 74 3.23 4.98 -14.70
N THR A 75 2.33 4.32 -13.95
CA THR A 75 1.56 3.18 -14.49
C THR A 75 0.38 3.66 -15.35
N PRO A 76 0.29 3.29 -16.65
CA PRO A 76 -0.79 3.73 -17.53
C PRO A 76 -2.18 3.29 -17.03
N GLY A 77 -3.12 4.25 -16.96
CA GLY A 77 -4.48 4.00 -16.49
C GLY A 77 -4.61 3.89 -14.96
N VAL A 78 -3.52 4.06 -14.21
CA VAL A 78 -3.55 4.27 -12.76
C VAL A 78 -3.58 5.76 -12.49
N ARG A 79 -4.42 6.16 -11.54
CA ARG A 79 -4.50 7.53 -11.06
C ARG A 79 -4.48 7.51 -9.54
N PHE A 80 -3.61 8.31 -8.94
CA PHE A 80 -3.65 8.49 -7.49
C PHE A 80 -4.99 9.13 -7.08
N THR A 81 -5.68 8.50 -6.13
CA THR A 81 -7.03 8.92 -5.71
C THR A 81 -7.03 9.68 -4.37
N GLY A 82 -5.86 9.90 -3.79
CA GLY A 82 -5.66 10.43 -2.43
C GLY A 82 -5.00 9.40 -1.51
N GLY A 83 -4.49 9.85 -0.37
CA GLY A 83 -3.78 9.03 0.62
C GLY A 83 -3.50 9.82 1.90
N GLY A 84 -2.63 9.30 2.78
CA GLY A 84 -2.16 10.01 3.99
C GLY A 84 -3.18 10.10 5.12
N ARG A 85 -4.13 9.16 5.19
CA ARG A 85 -5.07 9.10 6.32
C ARG A 85 -4.56 8.14 7.36
N ASP A 86 -4.17 8.67 8.51
CA ASP A 86 -3.81 7.87 9.67
C ASP A 86 -5.03 7.59 10.53
N HIS A 87 -5.16 6.34 10.97
CA HIS A 87 -6.16 5.96 11.95
C HIS A 87 -5.43 5.27 13.10
N PRO A 88 -5.47 5.80 14.33
CA PRO A 88 -4.88 5.12 15.47
C PRO A 88 -5.63 3.81 15.68
N HIS A 89 -4.91 2.69 15.54
CA HIS A 89 -5.48 1.38 15.86
C HIS A 89 -5.30 1.12 17.35
N HIS A 90 -6.42 1.01 18.07
CA HIS A 90 -6.43 0.52 19.44
C HIS A 90 -7.03 -0.88 19.44
N SER A 91 -6.22 -1.88 19.77
CA SER A 91 -6.77 -3.20 20.11
C SER A 91 -7.32 -3.11 21.53
N PRO A 92 -8.61 -3.42 21.77
CA PRO A 92 -9.05 -3.65 23.14
C PRO A 92 -8.24 -4.83 23.68
N HIS A 93 -7.47 -4.61 24.75
CA HIS A 93 -6.83 -5.70 25.47
C HIS A 93 -7.95 -6.61 26.01
N LEU A 94 -8.22 -7.72 25.31
CA LEU A 94 -9.00 -8.79 25.89
C LEU A 94 -8.14 -9.42 26.99
N PRO A 95 -8.62 -9.48 28.25
CA PRO A 95 -7.87 -10.16 29.29
C PRO A 95 -7.65 -11.61 28.87
N LEU A 96 -6.40 -12.05 28.92
CA LEU A 96 -6.06 -13.47 28.79
C LEU A 96 -6.82 -14.22 29.89
N ARG A 97 -7.67 -15.16 29.48
CA ARG A 97 -8.41 -16.05 30.38
C ARG A 97 -7.52 -17.19 30.87
#